data_AF-A0A950HGF5-F1
#
_entry.id   AF-A0A950HGF5-F1
#
_cell.length_a   1.000
_cell.length_b   1.000
_cell.length_c   1.000
_cell.angle_alpha   90.00
_cell.angle_beta   90.00
_cell.angle_gamma   90.00
#
_symmetry.space_group_name_H-M   'P 1'
#
loop_
_entity.id
_entity.type
_entity.pdbx_description
1 polymer ?
#
loop_
_entity_poly.entity_id
_entity_poly.type
_entity_poly.pdbx_seq_one_letter_code
_entity_poly.pdbx_strand_id
1 'polypeptide(L)'
;MMLGRWRLWLWLGLFLVIAVTAGGVAFLFYSYSHNRGSADTLVSTLVTVVTTATGAAMWLWRRLRPTGAARLPVERAADELAEQLRRQWERAAAERRLSSPAPVPVRWRWSSRQVTGPRAEAVGGRFAPLPGMAAVTVEDLRSGAVTDLLGVYGGLGSGRLVVLGEPGAGKSGAGIRLVLDALSHRAAVTAEDRARVPVPVLVPPQGWDPSVEPFAEWLAGCLARDYALLRAPEYGRDAAMRL
;
A
#
# COMPACT_ATOMS: atom_id res chain seq x y z
N MET A 1 -15.62 -4.64 29.70
CA MET A 1 -14.92 -5.49 30.71
C MET A 1 -13.82 -6.43 30.13
N MET A 2 -13.31 -6.22 28.90
CA MET A 2 -12.28 -7.10 28.28
C MET A 2 -10.82 -6.64 28.47
N LEU A 3 -10.57 -5.42 28.93
CA LEU A 3 -9.21 -4.85 29.09
C LEU A 3 -8.41 -5.43 30.28
N GLY A 4 -9.08 -6.09 31.25
CA GLY A 4 -8.42 -6.66 32.44
C GLY A 4 -7.69 -7.97 32.19
N ARG A 5 -8.22 -8.83 31.30
CA ARG A 5 -7.62 -10.14 31.00
C ARG A 5 -6.23 -9.99 30.38
N TRP A 6 -6.01 -9.01 29.51
CA TRP A 6 -4.73 -8.82 28.81
C TRP A 6 -3.57 -8.45 29.74
N ARG A 7 -3.82 -7.62 30.77
CA ARG A 7 -2.83 -7.34 31.83
C ARG A 7 -2.49 -8.61 32.62
N LEU A 8 -3.47 -9.47 32.89
CA LEU A 8 -3.27 -10.73 33.60
C LEU A 8 -2.27 -11.66 32.88
N TRP A 9 -2.36 -11.77 31.54
CA TRP A 9 -1.43 -12.58 30.73
C TRP A 9 0.00 -12.02 30.71
N LEU A 10 0.16 -10.69 30.81
CA LEU A 10 1.48 -10.06 30.92
C LEU A 10 2.10 -10.32 32.30
N TRP A 11 1.31 -10.23 33.37
CA TRP A 11 1.75 -10.58 34.72
C TRP A 11 2.07 -12.06 34.86
N LEU A 12 1.29 -12.95 34.23
CA LEU A 12 1.56 -14.39 34.18
C LEU A 12 2.88 -14.70 33.46
N GLY A 13 3.15 -14.06 32.33
CA GLY A 13 4.43 -14.21 31.61
C GLY A 13 5.62 -13.71 32.42
N LEU A 14 5.48 -12.56 33.08
CA LEU A 14 6.52 -12.02 33.97
C LEU A 14 6.76 -12.94 35.18
N PHE A 15 5.69 -13.44 35.79
CA PHE A 15 5.77 -14.38 36.91
C PHE A 15 6.45 -15.69 36.51
N LEU A 16 6.15 -16.22 35.32
CA LEU A 16 6.80 -17.42 34.80
C LEU A 16 8.31 -17.23 34.65
N VAL A 17 8.75 -16.09 34.08
CA VAL A 17 10.17 -15.76 33.92
C VAL A 17 10.87 -15.65 35.27
N ILE A 18 10.25 -14.98 36.24
CA ILE A 18 10.76 -14.84 37.62
C ILE A 18 10.84 -16.20 38.31
N ALA A 19 9.83 -17.05 38.16
CA ALA A 19 9.81 -18.39 38.77
C ALA A 19 10.90 -19.30 38.19
N VAL A 20 11.13 -19.27 36.87
CA VAL A 20 12.18 -20.04 36.21
C VAL A 20 13.57 -19.55 36.63
N THR A 21 13.77 -18.23 36.74
CA THR A 21 15.05 -17.67 37.23
C THR A 21 15.29 -18.01 38.70
N ALA A 22 14.29 -17.83 39.57
CA ALA A 22 14.41 -18.18 40.98
C ALA A 22 14.66 -19.68 41.19
N GLY A 23 13.97 -20.54 40.44
CA GLY A 23 14.18 -21.99 40.45
C GLY A 23 15.59 -22.38 39.99
N GLY A 24 16.09 -21.76 38.93
CA GLY A 24 17.47 -21.96 38.46
C GLY A 24 18.51 -21.54 39.50
N VAL A 25 18.31 -20.39 40.17
CA VAL A 25 19.21 -19.91 41.23
C VAL A 25 19.17 -20.82 42.46
N ALA A 26 17.99 -21.28 42.89
CA ALA A 26 17.85 -22.20 44.02
C ALA A 26 18.48 -23.56 43.74
N PHE A 27 18.32 -24.08 42.51
CA PHE A 27 18.95 -25.32 42.08
C PHE A 27 20.47 -25.21 42.03
N LEU A 28 21.00 -24.10 41.50
CA LEU A 28 22.44 -23.80 41.50
C LEU A 28 23.01 -23.73 42.92
N PHE A 29 22.30 -23.06 43.84
CA PHE A 29 22.69 -22.98 45.25
C PHE A 29 22.69 -24.36 45.93
N TYR A 30 21.65 -25.17 45.68
CA TYR A 30 21.56 -26.53 46.18
C TYR A 30 22.70 -27.41 45.63
N SER A 31 22.93 -27.41 44.32
CA SER A 31 23.99 -28.20 43.68
C SER A 31 25.39 -27.77 44.13
N TYR A 32 25.61 -26.47 44.31
CA TYR A 32 26.88 -25.92 44.79
C TYR A 32 27.15 -26.31 46.25
N SER A 33 26.11 -26.31 47.09
CA SER A 33 26.24 -26.66 48.51
C SER A 33 26.48 -28.15 48.77
N HIS A 34 25.99 -29.03 47.89
CA HIS A 34 25.99 -30.48 48.13
C HIS A 34 27.02 -31.27 47.31
N ASN A 35 27.59 -30.70 46.25
CA ASN A 35 28.55 -31.43 45.41
C ASN A 35 29.68 -30.52 44.88
N ARG A 36 30.92 -30.75 45.31
CA ARG A 36 32.11 -29.93 44.95
C ARG A 36 32.67 -30.20 43.53
N GLY A 37 32.06 -31.07 42.73
CA GLY A 37 32.70 -31.66 41.55
C GLY A 37 32.01 -31.48 40.19
N SER A 38 31.15 -30.48 39.98
CA SER A 38 30.30 -30.45 38.76
C SER A 38 30.28 -29.08 38.06
N ALA A 39 31.39 -28.74 37.40
CA ALA A 39 31.50 -27.53 36.58
C ALA A 39 30.52 -27.53 35.39
N ASP A 40 30.23 -28.70 34.82
CA ASP A 40 29.40 -28.84 33.62
C ASP A 40 27.91 -28.53 33.88
N THR A 41 27.43 -28.77 35.11
CA THR A 41 26.03 -28.50 35.51
C THR A 41 25.78 -27.01 35.74
N LEU A 42 26.82 -26.27 36.13
CA LEU A 42 26.75 -24.81 36.30
C LEU A 42 26.65 -24.09 34.94
N VAL A 43 27.40 -24.58 33.94
CA VAL A 43 27.43 -23.98 32.60
C VAL A 43 26.09 -24.16 31.85
N SER A 44 25.50 -25.36 31.89
CA SER A 44 24.24 -25.62 31.17
C SER A 44 23.05 -24.85 31.76
N THR A 45 23.03 -24.66 33.08
CA THR A 45 21.98 -23.89 33.76
C THR A 45 22.07 -22.41 33.43
N LEU A 46 23.29 -21.85 33.39
CA LEU A 46 23.53 -20.46 32.97
C LEU A 46 23.08 -20.21 31.51
N VAL A 47 23.44 -21.11 30.59
CA VAL A 47 23.03 -21.00 29.18
C VAL A 47 21.50 -21.02 29.03
N THR A 48 20.82 -21.88 29.79
CA THR A 48 19.36 -21.99 29.74
C THR A 48 18.70 -20.70 30.23
N VAL A 49 19.12 -20.20 31.39
CA VAL A 49 18.58 -18.96 31.98
C VAL A 49 18.78 -17.78 31.03
N VAL A 50 19.99 -17.61 30.49
CA VAL A 50 20.31 -16.54 29.53
C VAL A 50 19.41 -16.67 28.31
N THR A 51 19.30 -17.84 27.68
CA THR A 51 18.50 -18.03 26.46
C THR A 51 17.02 -17.71 26.69
N THR A 52 16.43 -18.16 27.80
CA THR A 52 15.05 -17.81 28.16
C THR A 52 14.88 -16.33 28.46
N ALA A 53 15.85 -15.70 29.14
CA ALA A 53 15.80 -14.29 29.48
C ALA A 53 15.90 -13.41 28.22
N THR A 54 16.80 -13.72 27.28
CA THR A 54 16.94 -12.97 26.02
C THR A 54 15.69 -13.14 25.15
N GLY A 55 15.12 -14.35 25.07
CA GLY A 55 13.89 -14.60 24.33
C GLY A 55 12.68 -13.86 24.91
N ALA A 56 12.53 -13.89 26.24
CA ALA A 56 11.48 -13.16 26.96
C ALA A 56 11.66 -11.65 26.84
N ALA A 57 12.89 -11.15 26.98
CA ALA A 57 13.22 -9.74 26.81
C ALA A 57 12.92 -9.28 25.38
N MET A 58 13.34 -10.03 24.36
CA MET A 58 13.08 -9.68 22.96
C MET A 58 11.59 -9.74 22.61
N TRP A 59 10.84 -10.73 23.13
CA TRP A 59 9.39 -10.81 22.98
C TRP A 59 8.69 -9.63 23.67
N LEU A 60 9.09 -9.31 24.90
CA LEU A 60 8.54 -8.22 25.68
C LEU A 60 8.89 -6.87 25.04
N TRP A 61 10.10 -6.68 24.52
CA TRP A 61 10.52 -5.45 23.84
C TRP A 61 9.75 -5.23 22.54
N ARG A 62 9.48 -6.30 21.76
CA ARG A 62 8.58 -6.22 20.59
C ARG A 62 7.13 -5.88 20.97
N ARG A 63 6.66 -6.35 22.12
CA ARG A 63 5.29 -6.09 22.61
C ARG A 63 5.11 -4.73 23.30
N LEU A 64 6.16 -4.24 23.95
CA LEU A 64 6.20 -2.96 24.66
C LEU A 64 6.63 -1.79 23.77
N ARG A 65 6.99 -2.02 22.50
CA ARG A 65 7.13 -0.93 21.53
C ARG A 65 5.84 -0.12 21.56
N PRO A 66 5.88 1.15 22.00
CA PRO A 66 4.68 1.96 22.13
C PRO A 66 4.00 2.03 20.76
N THR A 67 2.79 1.52 20.65
CA THR A 67 1.96 1.61 19.44
C THR A 67 1.39 3.02 19.25
N GLY A 68 1.94 4.00 19.97
CA GLY A 68 1.56 5.41 19.97
C GLY A 68 2.59 6.31 19.28
N ALA A 69 3.27 5.81 18.24
CA ALA A 69 3.86 6.74 17.27
C ALA A 69 2.70 7.55 16.67
N ALA A 70 2.82 8.88 16.65
CA ALA A 70 1.84 9.74 15.97
C ALA A 70 1.62 9.18 14.57
N ARG A 71 0.36 8.85 14.23
CA ARG A 71 0.04 8.33 12.90
C ARG A 71 0.52 9.35 11.87
N LEU A 72 1.37 8.93 10.95
CA LEU A 72 1.80 9.80 9.88
C LEU A 72 0.58 10.18 9.03
N PRO A 73 0.57 11.39 8.43
CA PRO A 73 -0.50 11.80 7.54
C PRO A 73 -0.68 10.81 6.38
N VAL A 74 -1.92 10.56 5.96
CA VAL A 74 -2.23 9.61 4.87
C VAL A 74 -1.64 10.07 3.54
N GLU A 75 -1.44 11.37 3.40
CA GLU A 75 -0.80 12.03 2.27
C GLU A 75 0.65 11.55 2.09
N ARG A 76 1.36 11.25 3.19
CA ARG A 76 2.70 10.65 3.10
C ARG A 76 2.64 9.22 2.57
N ALA A 77 1.66 8.42 3.01
CA ALA A 77 1.45 7.10 2.45
C ALA A 77 1.10 7.17 0.95
N ALA A 78 0.32 8.18 0.54
CA ALA A 78 0.00 8.44 -0.86
C ALA A 78 1.25 8.79 -1.68
N ASP A 79 2.13 9.64 -1.15
CA ASP A 79 3.38 10.03 -1.79
C ASP A 79 4.36 8.85 -1.92
N GLU A 80 4.51 8.05 -0.87
CA GLU A 80 5.33 6.83 -0.90
C GLU A 80 4.77 5.79 -1.87
N LEU A 81 3.45 5.62 -1.90
CA LEU A 81 2.77 4.72 -2.83
C LEU A 81 2.97 5.18 -4.28
N ALA A 82 2.81 6.48 -4.55
CA ALA A 82 3.02 7.06 -5.88
C ALA A 82 4.44 6.80 -6.38
N GLU A 83 5.43 7.00 -5.51
CA GLU A 83 6.84 6.80 -5.84
C GLU A 83 7.18 5.30 -6.03
N GLN A 84 6.58 4.40 -5.25
CA GLN A 84 6.68 2.97 -5.47
C GLN A 84 6.06 2.54 -6.81
N LEU A 85 4.86 3.03 -7.12
CA LEU A 85 4.16 2.75 -8.38
C LEU A 85 4.93 3.28 -9.59
N ARG A 86 5.53 4.48 -9.49
CA ARG A 86 6.35 5.06 -10.54
C ARG A 86 7.49 4.13 -10.92
N ARG A 87 8.28 3.68 -9.93
CA ARG A 87 9.38 2.74 -10.16
C ARG A 87 8.89 1.40 -10.73
N GLN A 88 7.75 0.89 -10.27
CA GLN A 88 7.17 -0.36 -10.77
C GLN A 88 6.82 -0.24 -12.25
N TRP A 89 6.10 0.81 -12.63
CA TRP A 89 5.60 0.99 -13.99
C TRP A 89 6.67 1.48 -14.97
N GLU A 90 7.70 2.18 -14.51
CA GLU A 90 8.87 2.52 -15.34
C GLU A 90 9.62 1.26 -15.76
N ARG A 91 9.85 0.32 -14.83
CA ARG A 91 10.45 -0.99 -15.15
C ARG A 91 9.58 -1.76 -16.14
N ALA A 92 8.27 -1.84 -15.87
CA ALA A 92 7.32 -2.52 -16.75
C ALA A 92 7.25 -1.88 -18.16
N ALA A 93 7.37 -0.57 -18.26
CA ALA A 93 7.41 0.16 -19.53
C ALA A 93 8.72 -0.07 -20.29
N ALA A 94 9.86 -0.12 -19.59
CA ALA A 94 11.16 -0.43 -20.17
C ALA A 94 11.20 -1.85 -20.74
N GLU A 95 10.73 -2.85 -19.99
CA GLU A 95 10.60 -4.24 -20.44
C GLU A 95 9.75 -4.37 -21.72
N ARG A 96 8.71 -3.53 -21.84
CA ARG A 96 7.79 -3.48 -22.98
C ARG A 96 8.25 -2.53 -24.10
N ARG A 97 9.43 -1.91 -23.96
CA ARG A 97 9.97 -0.92 -24.91
C ARG A 97 8.98 0.21 -25.25
N LEU A 98 8.18 0.62 -24.26
CA LEU A 98 7.19 1.70 -24.43
C LEU A 98 7.84 3.08 -24.44
N SER A 99 9.07 3.19 -23.91
CA SER A 99 9.81 4.45 -23.80
C SER A 99 10.97 4.57 -24.79
N SER A 100 11.48 3.45 -25.31
CA SER A 100 12.60 3.43 -26.25
C SER A 100 12.60 2.13 -27.07
N PRO A 101 12.72 2.18 -28.42
CA PRO A 101 12.77 3.38 -29.28
C PRO A 101 11.45 4.19 -29.26
N ALA A 102 11.42 5.35 -29.94
CA ALA A 102 10.25 6.23 -29.94
C ALA A 102 8.96 5.44 -30.25
N PRO A 103 7.93 5.50 -29.39
CA PRO A 103 6.75 4.66 -29.53
C PRO A 103 5.97 5.03 -30.79
N VAL A 104 5.36 4.03 -31.42
CA VAL A 104 4.44 4.24 -32.56
C VAL A 104 3.30 5.15 -32.08
N PRO A 105 2.99 6.24 -32.80
CA PRO A 105 1.92 7.14 -32.40
C PRO A 105 0.56 6.44 -32.52
N VAL A 106 0.02 6.01 -31.38
CA VAL A 106 -1.32 5.41 -31.30
C VAL A 106 -2.35 6.52 -31.14
N ARG A 107 -3.33 6.54 -32.05
CA ARG A 107 -4.46 7.47 -32.00
C ARG A 107 -5.70 6.81 -31.43
N TRP A 108 -6.50 7.60 -30.74
CA TRP A 108 -7.82 7.22 -30.26
C TRP A 108 -8.88 8.11 -30.89
N ARG A 109 -10.11 7.61 -30.89
CA ARG A 109 -11.31 8.34 -31.32
C ARG A 109 -12.48 7.94 -30.43
N TRP A 110 -13.46 8.82 -30.30
CA TRP A 110 -14.71 8.47 -29.63
C TRP A 110 -15.34 7.25 -30.31
N SER A 111 -15.81 6.29 -29.51
CA SER A 111 -16.40 5.07 -30.05
C SER A 111 -17.79 5.32 -30.60
N SER A 112 -18.13 4.67 -31.72
CA SER A 112 -19.53 4.57 -32.18
C SER A 112 -20.32 3.49 -31.44
N ARG A 113 -19.64 2.67 -30.60
CA ARG A 113 -20.30 1.65 -29.78
C ARG A 113 -21.02 2.30 -28.60
N GLN A 114 -22.21 1.81 -28.28
CA GLN A 114 -23.02 2.27 -27.14
C GLN A 114 -22.48 1.68 -25.82
N VAL A 115 -21.26 2.08 -25.44
CA VAL A 115 -20.61 1.65 -24.18
C VAL A 115 -20.52 2.78 -23.15
N THR A 116 -20.92 4.00 -23.53
CA THR A 116 -20.92 5.20 -22.69
C THR A 116 -22.22 5.98 -22.88
N GLY A 117 -22.53 6.85 -21.91
CA GLY A 117 -23.59 7.85 -22.05
C GLY A 117 -23.23 8.98 -23.04
N PRO A 118 -24.10 10.00 -23.16
CA PRO A 118 -23.86 11.15 -24.02
C PRO A 118 -22.54 11.87 -23.73
N ARG A 119 -21.85 12.38 -24.76
CA ARG A 119 -20.58 13.12 -24.60
C ARG A 119 -20.70 14.34 -23.68
N ALA A 120 -21.84 15.01 -23.71
CA ALA A 120 -22.10 16.16 -22.84
C ALA A 120 -22.06 15.79 -21.35
N GLU A 121 -22.52 14.58 -20.99
CA GLU A 121 -22.45 14.05 -19.61
C GLU A 121 -21.06 13.53 -19.25
N ALA A 122 -20.18 13.32 -20.23
CA ALA A 122 -18.78 12.98 -19.95
C ALA A 122 -17.96 14.23 -19.56
N VAL A 123 -18.26 15.35 -20.24
CA VAL A 123 -17.67 16.68 -20.03
C VAL A 123 -18.24 17.33 -18.76
N GLY A 124 -19.57 17.38 -18.66
CA GLY A 124 -20.25 17.78 -17.43
C GLY A 124 -20.15 16.69 -16.36
N GLY A 125 -20.15 17.06 -15.09
CA GLY A 125 -20.16 16.07 -14.02
C GLY A 125 -19.72 16.61 -12.69
N ARG A 126 -19.40 15.70 -11.78
CA ARG A 126 -19.08 16.00 -10.38
C ARG A 126 -17.62 16.30 -10.12
N PHE A 127 -16.72 15.94 -11.04
CA PHE A 127 -15.29 16.09 -10.85
C PHE A 127 -14.82 17.40 -11.49
N ALA A 128 -14.13 18.22 -10.71
CA ALA A 128 -13.39 19.35 -11.27
C ALA A 128 -12.14 18.84 -11.99
N PRO A 129 -11.60 19.59 -12.97
CA PRO A 129 -10.32 19.28 -13.58
C PRO A 129 -9.22 19.15 -12.53
N LEU A 130 -8.27 18.25 -12.76
CA LEU A 130 -7.09 18.12 -11.92
C LEU A 130 -6.30 19.45 -11.90
N PRO A 131 -5.66 19.81 -10.78
CA PRO A 131 -4.79 20.97 -10.72
C PRO A 131 -3.79 21.02 -11.90
N GLY A 132 -3.74 22.16 -12.58
CA GLY A 132 -2.89 22.36 -13.77
C GLY A 132 -3.46 21.80 -15.09
N MET A 133 -4.68 21.27 -15.11
CA MET A 133 -5.37 20.82 -16.32
C MET A 133 -6.62 21.64 -16.62
N ALA A 134 -6.94 21.76 -17.92
CA ALA A 134 -8.16 22.42 -18.38
C ALA A 134 -9.35 21.43 -18.36
N ALA A 135 -10.56 21.95 -18.19
CA ALA A 135 -11.77 21.18 -18.45
C ALA A 135 -11.83 20.79 -19.93
N VAL A 136 -12.13 19.54 -20.22
CA VAL A 136 -12.31 19.09 -21.61
C VAL A 136 -13.62 19.57 -22.18
N THR A 137 -13.65 19.84 -23.47
CA THR A 137 -14.87 20.14 -24.23
C THR A 137 -15.35 18.91 -25.00
N VAL A 138 -16.57 18.96 -25.54
CA VAL A 138 -17.10 17.89 -26.41
C VAL A 138 -16.25 17.71 -27.67
N GLU A 139 -15.58 18.78 -28.12
CA GLU A 139 -14.68 18.75 -29.27
C GLU A 139 -13.41 17.95 -28.96
N ASP A 140 -12.82 18.20 -27.79
CA ASP A 140 -11.61 17.50 -27.34
C ASP A 140 -11.82 15.99 -27.26
N LEU A 141 -13.05 15.52 -27.03
CA LEU A 141 -13.39 14.09 -26.96
C LEU A 141 -13.52 13.39 -28.32
N ARG A 142 -13.41 14.10 -29.46
CA ARG A 142 -13.60 13.47 -30.78
C ARG A 142 -12.49 12.47 -31.11
N SER A 143 -11.23 12.87 -30.92
CA SER A 143 -10.04 12.08 -31.21
C SER A 143 -8.79 12.74 -30.67
N GLY A 144 -7.73 11.96 -30.49
CA GLY A 144 -6.42 12.48 -30.08
C GLY A 144 -5.35 11.39 -30.13
N ALA A 145 -4.18 11.67 -29.55
CA ALA A 145 -3.14 10.68 -29.36
C ALA A 145 -3.16 10.09 -27.94
N VAL A 146 -2.66 8.87 -27.78
CA VAL A 146 -2.53 8.23 -26.46
C VAL A 146 -1.63 9.04 -25.51
N THR A 147 -0.71 9.86 -26.05
CA THR A 147 0.11 10.80 -25.28
C THR A 147 -0.71 11.92 -24.62
N ASP A 148 -1.86 12.27 -25.20
CA ASP A 148 -2.71 13.36 -24.71
C ASP A 148 -3.80 12.84 -23.74
N LEU A 149 -3.83 11.53 -23.51
CA LEU A 149 -4.90 10.85 -22.79
C LEU A 149 -5.00 11.32 -21.33
N LEU A 150 -3.89 11.74 -20.72
CA LEU A 150 -3.91 12.32 -19.38
C LEU A 150 -4.67 13.66 -19.35
N GLY A 151 -4.40 14.55 -20.32
CA GLY A 151 -5.08 15.84 -20.41
C GLY A 151 -6.59 15.65 -20.59
N VAL A 152 -6.98 14.65 -21.39
CA VAL A 152 -8.39 14.27 -21.53
C VAL A 152 -8.95 13.74 -20.22
N TYR A 153 -8.31 12.72 -19.63
CA TYR A 153 -8.82 12.08 -18.41
C TYR A 153 -8.90 13.05 -17.23
N GLY A 154 -7.87 13.85 -17.00
CA GLY A 154 -7.79 14.78 -15.89
C GLY A 154 -8.71 15.99 -16.02
N GLY A 155 -9.23 16.29 -17.22
CA GLY A 155 -10.23 17.32 -17.45
C GLY A 155 -11.68 16.82 -17.51
N LEU A 156 -11.92 15.51 -17.49
CA LEU A 156 -13.25 14.91 -17.63
C LEU A 156 -14.10 15.09 -16.36
N GLY A 157 -15.26 15.76 -16.48
CA GLY A 157 -16.20 15.95 -15.36
C GLY A 157 -16.83 14.66 -14.84
N SER A 158 -16.91 13.63 -15.68
CA SER A 158 -17.38 12.29 -15.28
C SER A 158 -16.37 11.49 -14.46
N GLY A 159 -15.08 11.80 -14.55
CA GLY A 159 -13.99 11.05 -13.92
C GLY A 159 -13.90 9.58 -14.38
N ARG A 160 -14.44 9.24 -15.56
CA ARG A 160 -14.49 7.87 -16.07
C ARG A 160 -14.03 7.82 -17.53
N LEU A 161 -13.19 6.85 -17.84
CA LEU A 161 -12.68 6.61 -19.19
C LEU A 161 -12.71 5.12 -19.49
N VAL A 162 -13.21 4.74 -20.66
CA VAL A 162 -13.18 3.36 -21.17
C VAL A 162 -12.41 3.34 -22.47
N VAL A 163 -11.32 2.58 -22.52
CA VAL A 163 -10.48 2.43 -23.72
C VAL A 163 -10.84 1.13 -24.44
N LEU A 164 -11.35 1.26 -25.66
CA LEU A 164 -11.69 0.14 -26.52
C LEU A 164 -10.64 -0.07 -27.60
N GLY A 165 -10.47 -1.32 -28.04
CA GLY A 165 -9.58 -1.68 -29.13
C GLY A 165 -9.55 -3.18 -29.33
N GLU A 166 -9.18 -3.60 -30.54
CA GLU A 166 -9.00 -5.02 -30.90
C GLU A 166 -7.93 -5.69 -30.01
N PRO A 167 -7.91 -7.03 -29.95
CA PRO A 167 -6.79 -7.75 -29.35
C PRO A 167 -5.46 -7.26 -29.95
N GLY A 168 -4.47 -6.99 -29.10
CA GLY A 168 -3.17 -6.47 -29.55
C GLY A 168 -3.11 -4.97 -29.88
N ALA A 169 -4.22 -4.22 -29.85
CA ALA A 169 -4.25 -2.78 -30.17
C ALA A 169 -3.50 -1.85 -29.17
N GLY A 170 -2.69 -2.39 -28.24
CA GLY A 170 -1.88 -1.60 -27.32
C GLY A 170 -2.60 -1.01 -26.11
N LYS A 171 -3.83 -1.47 -25.79
CA LYS A 171 -4.62 -0.97 -24.64
C LYS A 171 -3.85 -0.98 -23.31
N SER A 172 -3.15 -2.09 -23.02
CA SER A 172 -2.34 -2.21 -21.80
C SER A 172 -1.15 -1.26 -21.80
N GLY A 173 -0.53 -1.03 -22.96
CA GLY A 173 0.53 -0.04 -23.12
C GLY A 173 0.03 1.38 -22.90
N ALA A 174 -1.15 1.72 -23.43
CA ALA A 174 -1.81 3.01 -23.19
C ALA A 174 -2.15 3.21 -21.70
N GLY A 175 -2.61 2.17 -21.01
CA GLY A 175 -2.86 2.22 -19.56
C GLY A 175 -1.59 2.46 -18.73
N ILE A 176 -0.51 1.75 -19.04
CA ILE A 176 0.79 1.97 -18.38
C ILE A 176 1.30 3.40 -18.64
N ARG A 177 1.20 3.87 -19.88
CA ARG A 177 1.58 5.23 -20.26
C ARG A 177 0.78 6.28 -19.49
N LEU A 178 -0.55 6.13 -19.43
CA LEU A 178 -1.43 7.02 -18.68
C LEU A 178 -1.04 7.10 -17.21
N VAL A 179 -0.74 5.96 -16.58
CA VAL A 179 -0.32 5.92 -15.16
C VAL A 179 1.01 6.63 -14.96
N LEU A 180 1.98 6.42 -15.84
CA LEU A 180 3.26 7.12 -15.78
C LEU A 180 3.09 8.62 -15.95
N ASP A 181 2.32 9.05 -16.96
CA ASP A 181 2.04 10.46 -17.19
C ASP A 181 1.31 11.09 -15.99
N ALA A 182 0.34 10.38 -15.39
CA ALA A 182 -0.38 10.84 -14.20
C ALA A 182 0.54 10.97 -12.96
N LEU A 183 1.47 10.02 -12.76
CA LEU A 183 2.46 10.07 -11.69
C LEU A 183 3.45 11.22 -11.89
N SER A 184 3.91 11.43 -13.12
CA SER A 184 4.77 12.58 -13.47
C SER A 184 4.05 13.90 -13.23
N HIS A 185 2.77 14.02 -13.61
CA HIS A 185 1.96 15.21 -13.33
C HIS A 185 1.82 15.45 -11.83
N ARG A 186 1.49 14.42 -11.05
CA ARG A 186 1.38 14.51 -9.59
C ARG A 186 2.68 14.96 -8.92
N ALA A 187 3.83 14.57 -9.45
CA ALA A 187 5.14 15.00 -8.95
C ALA A 187 5.45 16.47 -9.29
N ALA A 188 4.93 16.97 -10.41
CA ALA A 188 5.18 18.32 -10.91
C ALA A 188 4.30 19.42 -10.25
N VAL A 189 3.13 19.06 -9.73
CA VAL A 189 2.25 20.02 -9.04
C VAL A 189 2.79 20.42 -7.66
N THR A 190 2.28 21.55 -7.14
CA THR A 190 2.62 22.05 -5.81
C THR A 190 2.27 21.05 -4.72
N ALA A 191 2.92 21.15 -3.55
CA ALA A 191 2.62 20.26 -2.42
C ALA A 191 1.17 20.41 -1.93
N GLU A 192 0.61 21.62 -2.00
CA GLU A 192 -0.79 21.91 -1.64
C GLU A 192 -1.76 21.26 -2.64
N ASP A 193 -1.46 21.34 -3.93
CA ASP A 193 -2.30 20.76 -4.98
C ASP A 193 -2.22 19.23 -5.06
N ARG A 194 -1.10 18.65 -4.63
CA ARG A 194 -0.86 17.20 -4.72
C ARG A 194 -1.89 16.38 -3.96
N ALA A 195 -2.46 16.92 -2.88
CA ALA A 195 -3.56 16.27 -2.15
C ALA A 195 -4.84 16.12 -3.00
N ARG A 196 -5.01 16.98 -4.01
CA ARG A 196 -6.15 16.94 -4.96
C ARG A 196 -5.84 16.11 -6.20
N VAL A 197 -4.60 15.62 -6.35
CA VAL A 197 -4.19 14.76 -7.46
C VAL A 197 -4.11 13.30 -6.97
N PRO A 198 -5.01 12.41 -7.42
CA PRO A 198 -5.07 11.04 -6.93
C PRO A 198 -3.83 10.24 -7.34
N VAL A 199 -3.53 9.20 -6.57
CA VAL A 199 -2.46 8.23 -6.92
C VAL A 199 -3.04 7.20 -7.90
N PRO A 200 -2.56 7.14 -9.16
CA PRO A 200 -3.10 6.21 -10.15
C PRO A 200 -2.62 4.78 -9.86
N VAL A 201 -3.55 3.84 -9.71
CA VAL A 201 -3.23 2.42 -9.50
C VAL A 201 -3.84 1.59 -10.62
N LEU A 202 -3.05 0.69 -11.23
CA LEU A 202 -3.57 -0.32 -12.14
C LEU A 202 -3.92 -1.57 -11.33
N VAL A 203 -5.22 -1.87 -11.27
CA VAL A 203 -5.73 -3.06 -10.59
C VAL A 203 -6.47 -3.92 -11.60
N PRO A 204 -6.07 -5.19 -11.80
CA PRO A 204 -6.86 -6.13 -12.58
C PRO A 204 -8.23 -6.32 -11.91
N PRO A 205 -9.36 -6.16 -12.62
CA PRO A 205 -10.69 -6.29 -12.02
C PRO A 205 -11.07 -7.76 -11.67
N GLN A 206 -10.15 -8.70 -11.88
CA GLN A 206 -10.38 -10.12 -11.68
C GLN A 206 -10.57 -10.39 -10.19
N GLY A 207 -11.66 -11.08 -9.84
CA GLY A 207 -11.97 -11.45 -8.45
C GLY A 207 -12.79 -10.41 -7.67
N TRP A 208 -13.25 -9.32 -8.30
CA TRP A 208 -14.29 -8.48 -7.71
C TRP A 208 -15.69 -8.98 -8.11
N ASP A 209 -16.56 -9.19 -7.11
CA ASP A 209 -17.98 -9.47 -7.32
C ASP A 209 -18.80 -8.32 -6.70
N PRO A 210 -19.49 -7.50 -7.53
CA PRO A 210 -20.27 -6.36 -7.05
C PRO A 210 -21.48 -6.77 -6.18
N SER A 211 -21.91 -8.03 -6.21
CA SER A 211 -23.01 -8.53 -5.38
C SER A 211 -22.57 -8.92 -3.97
N VAL A 212 -21.27 -9.11 -3.75
CA VAL A 212 -20.70 -9.60 -2.49
C VAL A 212 -19.98 -8.48 -1.73
N GLU A 213 -19.17 -7.67 -2.42
CA GLU A 213 -18.30 -6.68 -1.76
C GLU A 213 -18.33 -5.32 -2.49
N PRO A 214 -18.48 -4.20 -1.76
CA PRO A 214 -18.33 -2.87 -2.33
C PRO A 214 -16.94 -2.67 -2.96
N PHE A 215 -16.88 -2.02 -4.12
CA PHE A 215 -15.62 -1.83 -4.86
C PHE A 215 -14.51 -1.18 -4.03
N ALA A 216 -14.85 -0.21 -3.16
CA ALA A 216 -13.87 0.48 -2.33
C ALA A 216 -13.19 -0.46 -1.31
N GLU A 217 -13.96 -1.35 -0.68
CA GLU A 217 -13.44 -2.32 0.29
C GLU A 217 -12.55 -3.35 -0.40
N TRP A 218 -13.02 -3.88 -1.54
CA TRP A 218 -12.26 -4.80 -2.38
C TRP A 218 -10.94 -4.18 -2.85
N LEU A 219 -10.98 -2.92 -3.33
CA LEU A 219 -9.82 -2.19 -3.81
C LEU A 219 -8.82 -1.95 -2.68
N ALA A 220 -9.27 -1.48 -1.51
CA ALA A 220 -8.40 -1.29 -0.36
C ALA A 220 -7.76 -2.60 0.12
N GLY A 221 -8.50 -3.72 0.06
CA GLY A 221 -7.98 -5.06 0.32
C GLY A 221 -6.87 -5.44 -0.67
N CYS A 222 -7.06 -5.15 -1.97
CA CYS A 222 -6.03 -5.35 -2.98
C CYS A 222 -4.79 -4.48 -2.69
N LEU A 223 -4.99 -3.20 -2.40
CA LEU A 223 -3.90 -2.28 -2.10
C LEU A 223 -3.10 -2.72 -0.86
N ALA A 224 -3.77 -3.11 0.23
CA ALA A 224 -3.12 -3.56 1.45
C ALA A 224 -2.36 -4.90 1.25
N ARG A 225 -2.88 -5.77 0.38
CA ARG A 225 -2.22 -7.04 0.01
C ARG A 225 -0.97 -6.79 -0.82
N ASP A 226 -1.09 -5.95 -1.86
CA ASP A 226 -0.07 -5.78 -2.89
C ASP A 226 1.01 -4.75 -2.48
N TYR A 227 0.67 -3.81 -1.59
CA TYR A 227 1.57 -2.76 -1.09
C TYR A 227 1.72 -2.83 0.43
N ALA A 228 2.78 -3.50 0.89
CA ALA A 228 3.08 -3.69 2.31
C ALA A 228 3.19 -2.36 3.10
N LEU A 229 3.55 -1.25 2.44
CA LEU A 229 3.60 0.09 3.04
C LEU A 229 2.25 0.50 3.65
N LEU A 230 1.12 0.09 3.05
CA LEU A 230 -0.23 0.43 3.53
C LEU A 230 -0.65 -0.37 4.76
N ARG A 231 0.12 -1.39 5.12
CA ARG A 231 -0.04 -2.15 6.38
C ARG A 231 0.92 -1.67 7.47
N ALA A 232 1.77 -0.69 7.19
CA ALA A 232 2.70 -0.17 8.17
C ALA A 232 1.94 0.41 9.37
N PRO A 233 2.32 0.07 10.62
CA PRO A 233 1.65 0.58 11.81
C PRO A 233 1.60 2.11 11.88
N GLU A 234 2.56 2.77 11.22
CA GLU A 234 2.75 4.22 11.18
C GLU A 234 1.60 4.96 10.47
N TYR A 235 0.91 4.32 9.52
CA TYR A 235 -0.21 4.91 8.78
C TYR A 235 -1.60 4.47 9.31
N GLY A 236 -1.62 3.51 10.24
CA GLY A 236 -2.86 2.88 10.71
C GLY A 236 -3.27 1.67 9.88
N ARG A 237 -4.14 0.81 10.43
CA ARG A 237 -4.61 -0.42 9.75
C ARG A 237 -5.59 -0.16 8.60
N ASP A 238 -6.15 1.04 8.57
CA ASP A 238 -7.16 1.55 7.66
C ASP A 238 -6.58 2.49 6.59
N ALA A 239 -5.24 2.60 6.49
CA ALA A 239 -4.57 3.51 5.56
C ALA A 239 -5.03 3.30 4.11
N ALA A 240 -5.19 2.05 3.68
CA ALA A 240 -5.66 1.73 2.32
C ALA A 240 -7.10 2.20 2.02
N MET A 241 -7.96 2.30 3.04
CA MET A 241 -9.35 2.79 2.89
C MET A 241 -9.43 4.33 2.93
N ARG A 242 -8.41 4.99 3.46
CA ARG A 242 -8.36 6.45 3.67
C ARG A 242 -7.64 7.20 2.56
N LEU A 243 -6.97 6.48 1.66
CA LEU A 243 -6.38 7.01 0.42
C LEU A 243 -7.47 7.34 -0.60
#